data_AF-A0A061G1Y4-F1
#
_entry.id   AF-A0A061G1Y4-F1
#
_cell.length_a   1.000
_cell.length_b   1.000
_cell.length_c   1.000
_cell.angle_alpha   90.00
_cell.angle_beta   90.00
_cell.angle_gamma   90.00
#
_symmetry.space_group_name_H-M   'P 1'
#
loop_
_entity.id
_entity.type
_entity.pdbx_description
1 polymer ?
#
loop_
_entity_poly.entity_id
_entity_poly.type
_entity_poly.pdbx_seq_one_letter_code
_entity_poly.pdbx_strand_id
1 'polypeptide(L)'
;MATRSEASPKLFFLLSVLAVIKTSHAAGGIAIYWGQNGNEGTLTATCATGRYAYVNIAFLNKFGNGRTPEINLAGHCNPASNGCTAVSSGIRSCQARGIKVMLSIGGGVGSYSLASQADAKNVADYLWNNFLGGTSSSRPLGDAVLDGIDFDIELGSTQYWDDLSRYLSAYSNQGRKVYLTAAPQCPFPDRLLGTALNTGLFDYVWIQFYNNRPCQWHRHLLGPERQRGNPDCNLCHRQICHEGYRQHRQRLEVGIFRRMC
;
A
#
# COMPACT_ATOMS: atom_id res chain seq x y z
N MET A 1 -25.03 -40.95 -49.85
CA MET A 1 -25.51 -40.98 -48.46
C MET A 1 -24.53 -40.14 -47.63
N ALA A 2 -24.87 -38.89 -47.33
CA ALA A 2 -23.99 -38.00 -46.57
C ALA A 2 -24.34 -38.12 -45.08
N THR A 3 -23.43 -38.67 -44.28
CA THR A 3 -23.57 -38.77 -42.84
C THR A 3 -23.24 -37.42 -42.20
N ARG A 4 -24.27 -36.71 -41.71
CA ARG A 4 -24.08 -35.57 -40.82
C ARG A 4 -23.50 -36.07 -39.50
N SER A 5 -22.29 -35.63 -39.17
CA SER A 5 -21.71 -35.81 -37.84
C SER A 5 -22.39 -34.83 -36.89
N GLU A 6 -23.27 -35.33 -36.02
CA GLU A 6 -23.81 -34.53 -34.92
C GLU A 6 -22.72 -34.36 -33.86
N ALA A 7 -22.19 -33.15 -33.76
CA ALA A 7 -21.28 -32.79 -32.69
C ALA A 7 -22.02 -32.91 -31.34
N SER A 8 -21.53 -33.78 -30.46
CA SER A 8 -22.14 -34.04 -29.16
C SER A 8 -22.22 -32.76 -28.32
N PRO A 9 -23.39 -32.39 -27.77
CA PRO A 9 -23.56 -31.17 -26.97
C PRO A 9 -22.71 -31.16 -25.68
N LYS A 10 -22.17 -32.31 -25.27
CA LYS A 10 -21.22 -32.42 -24.15
C LYS A 10 -19.87 -31.77 -24.42
N LEU A 11 -19.43 -31.72 -25.68
CA LEU A 11 -18.15 -31.12 -26.06
C LEU A 11 -18.17 -29.59 -26.00
N PHE A 12 -19.31 -28.98 -26.34
CA PHE A 12 -19.53 -27.52 -26.21
C PHE A 12 -19.63 -27.07 -24.75
N PHE A 13 -20.21 -27.90 -23.88
CA PHE A 13 -20.29 -27.61 -22.44
C PHE A 13 -18.91 -27.68 -21.76
N LEU A 14 -18.01 -28.57 -22.22
CA LEU A 14 -16.66 -28.68 -21.69
C LEU A 14 -15.76 -27.49 -22.07
N LEU A 15 -15.90 -26.97 -23.30
CA LEU A 15 -15.15 -25.78 -23.74
C LEU A 15 -15.63 -24.47 -23.07
N SER A 16 -16.91 -24.36 -22.72
CA SER A 16 -17.44 -23.18 -22.03
C SER A 16 -17.05 -23.12 -20.55
N VAL A 17 -16.80 -24.26 -19.90
CA VAL A 17 -16.28 -24.30 -18.52
C VAL A 17 -14.81 -23.90 -18.44
N LEU A 18 -14.01 -24.14 -19.49
CA LEU A 18 -12.61 -23.69 -19.55
C LEU A 18 -12.47 -22.17 -19.69
N ALA A 19 -13.49 -21.48 -20.22
CA ALA A 19 -13.49 -20.02 -20.33
C ALA A 19 -13.78 -19.29 -18.98
N VAL A 20 -14.17 -20.02 -17.93
CA VAL A 20 -14.50 -19.44 -16.61
C VAL A 20 -13.42 -19.73 -15.55
N ILE A 21 -12.31 -20.35 -15.94
CA ILE A 21 -11.12 -20.37 -15.08
C ILE A 21 -10.42 -19.01 -15.22
N LYS A 22 -10.97 -17.99 -14.54
CA LYS A 22 -10.12 -16.89 -14.07
C LYS A 22 -9.08 -17.53 -13.17
N THR A 23 -7.91 -17.81 -13.73
CA THR A 23 -6.73 -18.07 -12.93
C THR A 23 -6.55 -16.83 -12.05
N SER A 24 -6.95 -16.96 -10.80
CA SER A 24 -6.69 -15.97 -9.75
C SER A 24 -5.21 -16.06 -9.44
N HIS A 25 -4.38 -15.62 -10.39
CA HIS A 25 -3.04 -15.18 -10.14
C HIS A 25 -3.19 -14.19 -8.97
N ALA A 26 -2.63 -14.54 -7.81
CA ALA A 26 -2.20 -13.47 -6.91
C ALA A 26 -1.36 -12.57 -7.81
N ALA A 27 -1.77 -11.33 -8.01
CA ALA A 27 -1.05 -10.40 -8.87
C ALA A 27 0.19 -9.95 -8.07
N GLY A 28 1.05 -10.93 -7.77
CA GLY A 28 2.26 -10.73 -6.99
C GLY A 28 3.11 -9.70 -7.71
N GLY A 29 3.51 -8.68 -6.98
CA GLY A 29 4.31 -7.58 -7.48
C GLY A 29 5.16 -7.01 -6.36
N ILE A 30 6.25 -6.37 -6.74
CA ILE A 30 7.15 -5.74 -5.77
C ILE A 30 6.59 -4.36 -5.44
N ALA A 31 6.42 -4.09 -4.15
CA ALA A 31 6.17 -2.76 -3.63
C ALA A 31 7.50 -2.11 -3.19
N ILE A 32 7.70 -0.85 -3.56
CA ILE A 32 8.92 -0.10 -3.26
C ILE A 32 8.60 1.24 -2.63
N TYR A 33 9.40 1.67 -1.68
CA TYR A 33 9.38 3.03 -1.15
C TYR A 33 10.39 3.88 -1.90
N TRP A 34 9.97 5.08 -2.29
CA TRP A 34 10.77 6.06 -3.01
C TRP A 34 10.61 7.43 -2.36
N GLY A 35 11.68 8.22 -2.28
CA GLY A 35 11.63 9.62 -1.86
C GLY A 35 12.55 9.97 -0.68
N GLN A 36 13.29 9.01 -0.13
CA GLN A 36 14.11 9.23 1.08
C GLN A 36 15.62 9.34 0.79
N ASN A 37 16.04 9.27 -0.47
CA ASN A 37 17.42 9.53 -0.87
C ASN A 37 17.46 10.22 -2.24
N GLY A 38 17.93 11.47 -2.30
CA GLY A 38 17.99 12.25 -3.55
C GLY A 38 18.81 11.60 -4.68
N ASN A 39 19.65 10.61 -4.35
CA ASN A 39 20.46 9.87 -5.32
C ASN A 39 19.80 8.57 -5.82
N GLU A 40 18.58 8.25 -5.37
CA GLU A 40 17.86 7.01 -5.77
C GLU A 40 17.22 7.08 -7.17
N GLY A 41 17.42 8.20 -7.87
CA GLY A 41 16.85 8.46 -9.19
C GLY A 41 15.42 9.04 -9.12
N THR A 42 14.91 9.49 -10.26
CA THR A 42 13.57 10.08 -10.34
C THR A 42 12.48 9.02 -10.25
N LEU A 43 11.29 9.40 -9.78
CA LEU A 43 10.12 8.52 -9.76
C LEU A 43 9.82 7.91 -11.15
N THR A 44 9.99 8.70 -12.22
CA THR A 44 9.88 8.23 -13.61
C THR A 44 10.86 7.09 -13.90
N ALA A 45 12.13 7.25 -13.51
CA ALA A 45 13.16 6.24 -13.72
C ALA A 45 12.88 4.97 -12.91
N THR A 46 12.45 5.11 -11.65
CA THR A 46 12.03 3.99 -10.79
C THR A 46 10.93 3.16 -11.47
N CYS A 47 9.88 3.80 -11.98
CA CYS A 47 8.78 3.13 -12.66
C CYS A 47 9.16 2.57 -14.04
N ALA A 48 10.14 3.17 -14.73
CA ALA A 48 10.64 2.67 -16.00
C ALA A 48 11.42 1.35 -15.88
N THR A 49 11.84 0.95 -14.68
CA THR A 49 12.56 -0.33 -14.45
C THR A 49 11.74 -1.57 -14.81
N GLY A 50 10.40 -1.47 -14.82
CA GLY A 50 9.50 -2.61 -15.02
C GLY A 50 9.49 -3.63 -13.88
N ARG A 51 10.07 -3.29 -12.72
CA ARG A 51 10.21 -4.23 -11.58
C ARG A 51 9.09 -4.11 -10.54
N TYR A 52 8.41 -2.98 -10.49
CA TYR A 52 7.51 -2.63 -9.38
C TYR A 52 6.07 -2.58 -9.86
N ALA A 53 5.17 -3.13 -9.05
CA ALA A 53 3.72 -2.99 -9.26
C ALA A 53 3.14 -1.86 -8.40
N TYR A 54 3.83 -1.50 -7.32
CA TYR A 54 3.40 -0.51 -6.34
C TYR A 54 4.58 0.39 -5.97
N VAL A 55 4.36 1.70 -5.89
CA VAL A 55 5.33 2.68 -5.39
C VAL A 55 4.70 3.51 -4.28
N ASN A 56 5.35 3.56 -3.12
CA ASN A 56 4.96 4.38 -1.99
C ASN A 56 5.87 5.61 -1.94
N ILE A 57 5.31 6.80 -2.15
CA ILE A 57 6.03 8.06 -2.04
C ILE A 57 6.20 8.38 -0.56
N ALA A 58 7.43 8.36 -0.09
CA ALA A 58 7.80 8.52 1.31
C ALA A 58 8.48 9.88 1.53
N PHE A 59 7.99 10.76 2.42
CA PHE A 59 6.84 10.60 3.32
C PHE A 59 6.10 11.92 3.56
N LEU A 60 4.80 11.85 3.88
CA LEU A 60 4.15 12.87 4.69
C LEU A 60 4.40 12.56 6.16
N ASN A 61 5.47 13.12 6.73
CA ASN A 61 5.96 12.77 8.07
C ASN A 61 5.66 13.83 9.14
N LYS A 62 4.87 14.85 8.82
CA LYS A 62 4.36 15.84 9.77
C LYS A 62 2.90 16.12 9.45
N PHE A 63 2.01 15.87 10.39
CA PHE A 63 0.57 16.13 10.30
C PHE A 63 -0.13 15.92 11.66
N GLY A 64 -1.39 16.34 11.74
CA GLY A 64 -2.27 16.13 12.89
C GLY A 64 -1.84 16.90 14.14
N ASN A 65 -2.68 16.86 15.18
CA ASN A 65 -2.59 17.66 16.40
C ASN A 65 -2.43 19.16 16.08
N GLY A 66 -3.21 19.67 15.12
CA GLY A 66 -3.21 21.07 14.70
C GLY A 66 -1.99 21.53 13.89
N ARG A 67 -1.07 20.62 13.52
CA ARG A 67 0.10 20.97 12.69
C ARG A 67 -0.29 21.12 11.22
N THR A 68 0.32 22.09 10.55
CA THR A 68 0.32 22.16 9.08
C THR A 68 1.04 20.93 8.53
N PRO A 69 0.39 20.11 7.68
CA PRO A 69 1.04 18.93 7.14
C PRO A 69 2.19 19.28 6.20
N GLU A 70 3.26 18.49 6.24
CA GLU A 70 4.48 18.74 5.47
C GLU A 70 5.04 17.43 4.94
N ILE A 71 5.33 17.41 3.62
CA ILE A 71 5.95 16.27 2.95
C ILE A 71 7.47 16.42 3.02
N ASN A 72 8.19 15.32 3.19
CA ASN A 72 9.64 15.28 3.11
C ASN A 72 10.06 14.27 2.04
N LEU A 73 10.68 14.76 0.95
CA LEU A 73 11.24 13.95 -0.12
C LEU A 73 12.78 14.04 -0.16
N ALA A 74 13.40 14.15 1.02
CA ALA A 74 14.85 14.26 1.19
C ALA A 74 15.49 15.26 0.21
N GLY A 75 16.43 14.79 -0.61
CA GLY A 75 17.15 15.61 -1.59
C GLY A 75 16.48 15.76 -2.95
N HIS A 76 15.26 15.21 -3.17
CA HIS A 76 14.62 15.26 -4.49
C HIS A 76 14.04 16.63 -4.83
N CYS A 77 13.45 17.32 -3.86
CA CYS A 77 12.80 18.61 -4.05
C CYS A 77 12.54 19.31 -2.71
N ASN A 78 12.31 20.61 -2.75
CA ASN A 78 11.91 21.40 -1.58
C ASN A 78 10.40 21.73 -1.65
N PRO A 79 9.57 21.25 -0.71
CA PRO A 79 8.13 21.55 -0.70
C PRO A 79 7.84 23.01 -0.33
N ALA A 80 8.70 23.67 0.46
CA ALA A 80 8.48 25.05 0.92
C ALA A 80 8.50 26.07 -0.23
N SER A 81 9.15 25.73 -1.35
CA SER A 81 9.20 26.54 -2.57
C SER A 81 8.27 26.02 -3.67
N ASN A 82 7.29 25.16 -3.35
CA ASN A 82 6.46 24.41 -4.32
C ASN A 82 7.29 23.58 -5.33
N GLY A 83 8.54 23.24 -4.98
CA GLY A 83 9.48 22.57 -5.88
C GLY A 83 9.16 21.10 -6.13
N CYS A 84 8.28 20.49 -5.33
CA CYS A 84 7.89 19.09 -5.46
C CYS A 84 6.75 18.84 -6.45
N THR A 85 6.18 19.89 -7.04
CA THR A 85 5.10 19.76 -8.05
C THR A 85 5.53 19.00 -9.31
N ALA A 86 6.83 19.01 -9.63
CA ALA A 86 7.40 18.25 -10.75
C ALA A 86 7.21 16.72 -10.61
N VAL A 87 7.02 16.22 -9.40
CA VAL A 87 6.77 14.78 -9.11
C VAL A 87 5.49 14.28 -9.79
N SER A 88 4.51 15.15 -10.07
CA SER A 88 3.29 14.80 -10.81
C SER A 88 3.57 14.12 -12.16
N SER A 89 4.64 14.50 -12.85
CA SER A 89 5.03 13.86 -14.12
C SER A 89 5.44 12.39 -13.92
N GLY A 90 6.18 12.10 -12.85
CA GLY A 90 6.56 10.75 -12.44
C GLY A 90 5.36 9.92 -12.04
N ILE A 91 4.44 10.47 -11.24
CA ILE A 91 3.20 9.80 -10.84
C ILE A 91 2.41 9.34 -12.07
N ARG A 92 2.16 10.24 -13.03
CA ARG A 92 1.47 9.90 -14.28
C ARG A 92 2.24 8.86 -15.11
N SER A 93 3.56 8.97 -15.17
CA SER A 93 4.39 7.99 -15.88
C SER A 93 4.32 6.58 -15.26
N CYS A 94 4.20 6.48 -13.93
CA CYS A 94 3.99 5.22 -13.24
C CYS A 94 2.59 4.65 -13.52
N GLN A 95 1.56 5.47 -13.36
CA GLN A 95 0.16 5.09 -13.57
C GLN A 95 -0.11 4.64 -15.01
N ALA A 96 0.50 5.30 -16.01
CA ALA A 96 0.42 4.91 -17.41
C ALA A 96 1.02 3.51 -17.69
N ARG A 97 1.86 3.00 -16.79
CA ARG A 97 2.45 1.65 -16.83
C ARG A 97 1.68 0.64 -15.98
N GLY A 98 0.53 1.03 -15.42
CA GLY A 98 -0.27 0.19 -14.53
C GLY A 98 0.27 0.08 -13.10
N ILE A 99 1.28 0.87 -12.73
CA ILE A 99 1.87 0.91 -11.39
C ILE A 99 0.99 1.80 -10.50
N LYS A 100 0.55 1.28 -9.36
CA LYS A 100 -0.18 2.09 -8.37
C LYS A 100 0.79 2.92 -7.54
N VAL A 101 0.47 4.19 -7.36
CA VAL A 101 1.30 5.13 -6.61
C VAL A 101 0.53 5.65 -5.40
N MET A 102 1.02 5.33 -4.20
CA MET A 102 0.45 5.76 -2.93
C MET A 102 1.29 6.88 -2.31
N LEU A 103 0.66 7.76 -1.52
CA LEU A 103 1.39 8.60 -0.57
C LEU A 103 1.54 7.83 0.74
N SER A 104 2.76 7.69 1.23
CA SER A 104 3.00 7.11 2.55
C SER A 104 2.99 8.19 3.63
N ILE A 105 2.14 7.99 4.64
CA ILE A 105 2.06 8.81 5.84
C ILE A 105 2.87 8.15 6.96
N GLY A 106 3.64 8.94 7.69
CA GLY A 106 4.42 8.46 8.82
C GLY A 106 5.92 8.32 8.54
N GLY A 107 6.44 7.10 8.64
CA GLY A 107 7.85 6.72 8.58
C GLY A 107 8.57 6.78 9.93
N GLY A 108 9.75 6.17 10.03
CA GLY A 108 10.50 6.08 11.29
C GLY A 108 11.00 7.41 11.90
N VAL A 109 10.86 8.53 11.18
CA VAL A 109 11.21 9.88 11.67
C VAL A 109 10.13 10.87 11.26
N GLY A 110 9.55 11.58 12.22
CA GLY A 110 8.55 12.61 11.95
C GLY A 110 7.85 13.13 13.20
N SER A 111 6.98 14.11 13.01
CA SER A 111 6.10 14.67 14.04
C SER A 111 4.65 14.53 13.61
N TYR A 112 4.17 13.29 13.57
CA TYR A 112 2.82 12.92 13.18
C TYR A 112 2.09 12.23 14.33
N SER A 113 0.80 12.52 14.49
CA SER A 113 -0.09 11.88 15.46
C SER A 113 -1.53 12.32 15.17
N LEU A 114 -2.50 11.54 15.63
CA LEU A 114 -3.91 11.93 15.64
C LEU A 114 -4.35 12.18 17.08
N ALA A 115 -4.86 13.39 17.35
CA ALA A 115 -5.24 13.82 18.70
C ALA A 115 -6.69 13.46 19.07
N SER A 116 -7.55 13.25 18.07
CA SER A 116 -8.97 12.92 18.23
C SER A 116 -9.53 12.32 16.93
N GLN A 117 -10.73 11.76 17.00
CA GLN A 117 -11.48 11.37 15.79
C GLN A 117 -11.71 12.57 14.85
N ALA A 118 -11.98 13.77 15.39
CA ALA A 118 -12.13 14.98 14.59
C ALA A 118 -10.82 15.36 13.88
N ASP A 119 -9.68 15.16 14.54
CA ASP A 119 -8.36 15.36 13.93
C ASP A 119 -8.09 14.34 12.82
N ALA A 120 -8.48 13.08 13.01
CA ALA A 120 -8.44 12.05 11.96
C ALA A 120 -9.28 12.46 10.73
N LYS A 121 -10.47 13.03 10.95
CA LYS A 121 -11.31 13.57 9.88
C LYS A 121 -10.64 14.75 9.16
N ASN A 122 -10.06 15.70 9.90
CA ASN A 122 -9.35 16.84 9.32
C ASN A 122 -8.15 16.39 8.46
N VAL A 123 -7.40 15.39 8.93
CA VAL A 123 -6.30 14.80 8.16
C VAL A 123 -6.82 14.09 6.91
N ALA A 124 -7.92 13.33 7.01
CA ALA A 124 -8.53 12.68 5.84
C ALA A 124 -8.95 13.71 4.77
N ASP A 125 -9.61 14.80 5.18
CA ASP A 125 -10.05 15.87 4.30
C ASP A 125 -8.85 16.57 3.64
N TYR A 126 -7.76 16.79 4.40
CA TYR A 126 -6.52 17.34 3.87
C TYR A 126 -5.91 16.43 2.80
N LEU A 127 -5.78 15.12 3.08
CA LEU A 127 -5.24 14.13 2.14
C LEU A 127 -6.08 14.06 0.86
N TRP A 128 -7.41 14.05 1.01
CA TRP A 128 -8.34 14.04 -0.10
C TRP A 128 -8.12 15.23 -1.05
N ASN A 129 -8.08 16.43 -0.50
CA ASN A 129 -8.00 17.67 -1.27
C ASN A 129 -6.62 17.95 -1.88
N ASN A 130 -5.55 17.49 -1.23
CA ASN A 130 -4.18 17.83 -1.65
C ASN A 130 -3.47 16.74 -2.46
N PHE A 131 -3.92 15.48 -2.37
CA PHE A 131 -3.23 14.35 -3.01
C PHE A 131 -4.16 13.39 -3.77
N LEU A 132 -5.44 13.34 -3.42
CA LEU A 132 -6.42 12.47 -4.06
C LEU A 132 -7.36 13.30 -4.95
N GLY A 133 -8.63 12.89 -5.06
CA GLY A 133 -9.61 13.43 -6.00
C GLY A 133 -10.29 14.74 -5.59
N GLY A 134 -9.93 15.30 -4.43
CA GLY A 134 -10.41 16.62 -4.01
C GLY A 134 -9.67 17.76 -4.69
N THR A 135 -9.98 18.99 -4.29
CA THR A 135 -9.44 20.21 -4.92
C THR A 135 -8.67 21.05 -3.91
N SER A 136 -7.50 21.57 -4.31
CA SER A 136 -6.67 22.50 -3.54
C SER A 136 -5.86 23.36 -4.52
N SER A 137 -5.63 24.63 -4.17
CA SER A 137 -4.80 25.54 -4.96
C SER A 137 -3.29 25.33 -4.74
N SER A 138 -2.90 24.56 -3.73
CA SER A 138 -1.51 24.38 -3.31
C SER A 138 -1.16 22.91 -3.08
N ARG A 139 -1.43 22.05 -4.08
CA ARG A 139 -1.15 20.61 -4.00
C ARG A 139 0.37 20.34 -3.97
N PRO A 140 0.93 19.72 -2.91
CA PRO A 140 2.39 19.62 -2.74
C PRO A 140 3.13 18.86 -3.84
N LEU A 141 2.47 17.84 -4.43
CA LEU A 141 3.03 17.03 -5.51
C LEU A 141 2.53 17.43 -6.89
N GLY A 142 1.76 18.51 -6.99
CA GLY A 142 1.13 18.99 -8.23
C GLY A 142 -0.27 18.40 -8.48
N ASP A 143 -0.68 18.41 -9.74
CA ASP A 143 -2.05 18.12 -10.19
C ASP A 143 -2.37 16.63 -10.32
N ALA A 144 -1.37 15.74 -10.21
CA ALA A 144 -1.61 14.31 -10.26
C ALA A 144 -2.49 13.83 -9.08
N VAL A 145 -3.34 12.85 -9.36
CA VAL A 145 -4.20 12.18 -8.37
C VAL A 145 -3.60 10.82 -8.06
N LEU A 146 -3.15 10.64 -6.82
CA LEU A 146 -2.58 9.38 -6.33
C LEU A 146 -3.64 8.27 -6.25
N ASP A 147 -3.17 7.02 -6.24
CA ASP A 147 -4.02 5.84 -6.15
C ASP A 147 -4.55 5.61 -4.74
N GLY A 148 -3.82 6.03 -3.72
CA GLY A 148 -4.17 5.70 -2.36
C GLY A 148 -3.23 6.29 -1.31
N ILE A 149 -3.49 5.88 -0.06
CA ILE A 149 -2.73 6.29 1.11
C ILE A 149 -2.15 5.04 1.76
N ASP A 150 -0.84 5.09 2.01
CA ASP A 150 -0.10 4.08 2.74
C ASP A 150 0.14 4.51 4.20
N PHE A 151 -0.17 3.63 5.13
CA PHE A 151 -0.03 3.83 6.56
C PHE A 151 1.26 3.16 7.04
N ASP A 152 2.34 3.94 7.11
CA ASP A 152 3.61 3.54 7.70
C ASP A 152 3.80 4.19 9.08
N ILE A 153 2.94 3.80 10.02
CA ILE A 153 2.87 4.40 11.35
C ILE A 153 3.80 3.64 12.30
N GLU A 154 4.95 4.23 12.63
CA GLU A 154 5.98 3.59 13.47
C GLU A 154 6.13 4.23 14.86
N LEU A 155 5.55 5.41 15.09
CA LEU A 155 5.62 6.17 16.34
C LEU A 155 4.33 6.95 16.64
N GLY A 156 4.28 7.56 17.83
CA GLY A 156 3.18 8.44 18.22
C GLY A 156 1.98 7.70 18.82
N SER A 157 0.77 8.21 18.53
CA SER A 157 -0.50 7.70 19.07
C SER A 157 -0.85 6.31 18.51
N THR A 158 -1.49 5.48 19.33
CA THR A 158 -2.08 4.19 18.92
C THR A 158 -3.57 4.32 18.53
N GLN A 159 -4.12 5.53 18.56
CA GLN A 159 -5.57 5.78 18.41
C GLN A 159 -5.89 6.47 17.09
N TYR A 160 -7.13 6.27 16.63
CA TYR A 160 -7.78 6.97 15.51
C TYR A 160 -7.27 6.64 14.10
N TRP A 161 -6.31 5.74 13.94
CA TRP A 161 -5.88 5.26 12.62
C TRP A 161 -6.98 4.47 11.90
N ASP A 162 -7.86 3.82 12.65
CA ASP A 162 -9.07 3.15 12.14
C ASP A 162 -10.15 4.16 11.71
N ASP A 163 -10.29 5.28 12.42
CA ASP A 163 -11.16 6.37 11.97
C ASP A 163 -10.63 7.01 10.68
N LEU A 164 -9.33 7.29 10.61
CA LEU A 164 -8.69 7.82 9.41
C LEU A 164 -8.90 6.89 8.21
N SER A 165 -8.75 5.57 8.38
CA SER A 165 -8.98 4.60 7.30
C SER A 165 -10.44 4.56 6.86
N ARG A 166 -11.41 4.62 7.79
CA ARG A 166 -12.84 4.73 7.45
C ARG A 166 -13.16 6.00 6.65
N TYR A 167 -12.64 7.15 7.06
CA TYR A 167 -12.88 8.41 6.36
C TYR A 167 -12.26 8.43 4.96
N LEU A 168 -11.03 7.95 4.80
CA LEU A 168 -10.39 7.82 3.49
C LEU A 168 -11.14 6.82 2.59
N SER A 169 -11.55 5.67 3.14
CA SER A 169 -12.33 4.67 2.40
C SER A 169 -13.65 5.26 1.89
N ALA A 170 -14.33 6.09 2.69
CA ALA A 170 -15.62 6.68 2.32
C ALA A 170 -15.53 7.59 1.07
N TYR A 171 -14.38 8.23 0.81
CA TYR A 171 -14.16 9.02 -0.40
C TYR A 171 -14.19 8.19 -1.69
N SER A 172 -14.01 6.87 -1.62
CA SER A 172 -14.17 5.98 -2.77
C SER A 172 -15.57 6.07 -3.40
N ASN A 173 -16.59 6.48 -2.63
CA ASN A 173 -17.95 6.67 -3.13
C ASN A 173 -18.13 7.96 -3.95
N GLN A 174 -17.13 8.85 -3.99
CA GLN A 174 -17.18 10.13 -4.69
C GLN A 174 -16.47 10.10 -6.04
N GLY A 175 -15.99 8.93 -6.50
CA GLY A 175 -15.35 8.80 -7.79
C GLY A 175 -14.44 7.58 -7.89
N ARG A 176 -13.14 7.83 -7.95
CA ARG A 176 -12.13 6.76 -8.04
C ARG A 176 -11.90 6.11 -6.68
N LYS A 177 -11.78 4.78 -6.67
CA LYS A 177 -11.39 4.02 -5.48
C LYS A 177 -10.11 4.60 -4.87
N VAL A 178 -10.15 4.85 -3.57
CA VAL A 178 -8.97 5.17 -2.75
C VAL A 178 -8.42 3.86 -2.23
N TYR A 179 -7.20 3.50 -2.66
CA TYR A 179 -6.52 2.33 -2.11
C TYR A 179 -5.98 2.64 -0.72
N LEU A 180 -6.15 1.70 0.21
CA LEU A 180 -5.59 1.81 1.56
C LEU A 180 -4.56 0.71 1.77
N THR A 181 -3.36 1.10 2.18
CA THR A 181 -2.27 0.16 2.40
C THR A 181 -1.60 0.39 3.74
N ALA A 182 -0.92 -0.62 4.27
CA ALA A 182 -0.29 -0.54 5.58
C ALA A 182 1.06 -1.25 5.62
N ALA A 183 1.97 -0.68 6.41
CA ALA A 183 3.31 -1.19 6.67
C ALA A 183 3.52 -1.57 8.15
N PRO A 184 2.71 -2.48 8.74
CA PRO A 184 2.88 -2.85 10.14
C PRO A 184 4.25 -3.49 10.38
N GLN A 185 4.77 -3.33 11.59
CA GLN A 185 5.93 -4.09 12.02
C GLN A 185 5.57 -5.58 12.12
N CYS A 186 6.58 -6.46 12.09
CA CYS A 186 6.31 -7.89 12.18
C CYS A 186 5.75 -8.41 13.53
N PRO A 187 5.97 -7.78 14.70
CA PRO A 187 5.34 -8.25 15.94
C PRO A 187 3.82 -8.15 15.85
N PHE A 188 3.15 -9.27 16.13
CA PHE A 188 1.70 -9.37 16.03
C PHE A 188 1.05 -9.50 17.42
N PRO A 189 -0.06 -8.78 17.70
CA PRO A 189 -0.66 -7.73 16.89
C PRO A 189 0.19 -6.45 16.84
N ASP A 190 0.15 -5.73 15.72
CA ASP A 190 0.84 -4.44 15.61
C ASP A 190 0.19 -3.40 16.54
N ARG A 191 1.00 -2.75 17.37
CA ARG A 191 0.53 -1.82 18.41
C ARG A 191 -0.15 -0.57 17.84
N LEU A 192 0.30 -0.08 16.68
CA LEU A 192 -0.14 1.19 16.10
C LEU A 192 -1.24 0.96 15.07
N LEU A 193 -1.12 -0.09 14.26
CA LEU A 193 -2.01 -0.36 13.13
C LEU A 193 -3.00 -1.50 13.38
N GLY A 194 -2.89 -2.28 14.46
CA GLY A 194 -3.77 -3.42 14.73
C GLY A 194 -5.26 -3.08 14.66
N THR A 195 -5.70 -2.01 15.33
CA THR A 195 -7.11 -1.56 15.29
C THR A 195 -7.54 -1.13 13.88
N ALA A 196 -6.65 -0.47 13.14
CA ALA A 196 -6.93 -0.03 11.77
C ALA A 196 -7.05 -1.22 10.82
N LEU A 197 -6.15 -2.20 10.91
CA LEU A 197 -6.17 -3.43 10.12
C LEU A 197 -7.44 -4.25 10.38
N ASN A 198 -7.91 -4.30 11.63
CA ASN A 198 -9.16 -4.98 12.02
C ASN A 198 -10.43 -4.37 11.41
N THR A 199 -10.36 -3.21 10.74
CA THR A 199 -11.50 -2.69 9.98
C THR A 199 -11.78 -3.48 8.70
N GLY A 200 -10.79 -4.23 8.20
CA GLY A 200 -10.89 -4.95 6.92
C GLY A 200 -10.89 -4.03 5.69
N LEU A 201 -10.51 -2.75 5.83
CA LEU A 201 -10.53 -1.76 4.75
C LEU A 201 -9.23 -1.70 3.93
N PHE A 202 -8.15 -2.32 4.40
CA PHE A 202 -6.84 -2.27 3.75
C PHE A 202 -6.76 -3.26 2.59
N ASP A 203 -6.38 -2.75 1.42
CA ASP A 203 -6.23 -3.52 0.18
C ASP A 203 -4.91 -4.32 0.16
N TYR A 204 -3.83 -3.70 0.66
CA TYR A 204 -2.48 -4.27 0.65
C TYR A 204 -1.80 -4.06 2.00
N VAL A 205 -1.11 -5.10 2.49
CA VAL A 205 -0.36 -5.05 3.76
C VAL A 205 1.04 -5.61 3.55
N TRP A 206 2.06 -4.76 3.68
CA TRP A 206 3.47 -5.14 3.55
C TRP A 206 4.15 -5.14 4.92
N ILE A 207 4.13 -6.31 5.56
CA ILE A 207 4.72 -6.50 6.89
C ILE A 207 6.23 -6.26 6.85
N GLN A 208 6.72 -5.42 7.77
CA GLN A 208 8.13 -5.12 7.91
C GLN A 208 8.86 -6.25 8.65
N PHE A 209 9.32 -7.27 7.92
CA PHE A 209 10.12 -8.39 8.45
C PHE A 209 11.60 -8.03 8.69
N TYR A 210 11.85 -6.87 9.29
CA TYR A 210 13.18 -6.37 9.65
C TYR A 210 13.09 -5.52 10.92
N ASN A 211 14.24 -5.18 11.51
CA ASN A 211 14.36 -4.39 12.75
C ASN A 211 13.69 -4.96 14.01
N ASN A 212 13.14 -6.18 13.95
CA ASN A 212 12.40 -6.82 15.03
C ASN A 212 12.87 -8.26 15.23
N ARG A 213 13.81 -8.48 16.15
CA ARG A 213 14.45 -9.80 16.38
C ARG A 213 13.48 -10.99 16.46
N PRO A 214 12.30 -10.92 17.10
CA PRO A 214 11.42 -12.08 17.23
C PRO A 214 10.87 -12.61 15.90
N CYS A 215 10.72 -11.75 14.90
CA CYS A 215 9.97 -12.06 13.69
C CYS A 215 10.64 -11.56 12.40
N GLN A 216 11.85 -11.00 12.48
CA GLN A 216 12.59 -10.53 11.32
C GLN A 216 13.07 -11.70 10.43
N TRP A 217 13.32 -11.38 9.17
CA TRP A 217 13.92 -12.31 8.23
C TRP A 217 15.38 -12.61 8.61
N HIS A 218 15.71 -13.89 8.81
CA HIS A 218 17.09 -14.36 9.06
C HIS A 218 17.57 -15.25 7.91
N ARG A 219 18.73 -14.93 7.33
CA ARG A 219 19.35 -15.72 6.24
C ARG A 219 19.89 -17.08 6.69
N HIS A 220 20.12 -17.30 7.99
CA HIS A 220 20.86 -18.46 8.54
C HIS A 220 20.04 -19.72 8.84
N LEU A 221 18.77 -19.82 8.45
CA LEU A 221 17.98 -21.06 8.64
C LEU A 221 17.98 -22.01 7.43
N LEU A 222 18.91 -21.84 6.48
CA LEU A 222 19.08 -22.74 5.31
C LEU A 222 20.31 -23.64 5.48
N GLY A 223 20.38 -24.39 6.59
CA GLY A 223 21.19 -25.60 6.68
C GLY A 223 20.43 -26.80 6.08
N PRO A 224 21.10 -27.91 5.68
CA PRO A 224 20.47 -29.02 4.95
C PRO A 224 19.39 -29.79 5.73
N GLU A 225 19.16 -29.49 7.02
CA GLU A 225 18.14 -30.15 7.82
C GLU A 225 17.10 -29.14 8.32
N ARG A 226 15.84 -29.38 7.91
CA ARG A 226 14.58 -28.68 8.23
C ARG A 226 14.18 -27.56 7.27
N GLN A 227 13.46 -27.95 6.22
CA GLN A 227 12.51 -27.13 5.46
C GLN A 227 11.29 -26.68 6.32
N ARG A 228 11.53 -26.04 7.46
CA ARG A 228 10.49 -25.32 8.19
C ARG A 228 10.96 -23.88 8.31
N GLY A 229 10.49 -23.03 7.40
CA GLY A 229 10.62 -21.58 7.56
C GLY A 229 10.16 -21.17 8.96
N ASN A 230 10.78 -20.12 9.51
CA ASN A 230 10.57 -19.69 10.90
C ASN A 230 9.07 -19.81 11.27
N PRO A 231 8.71 -20.69 12.23
CA PRO A 231 7.32 -20.91 12.59
C PRO A 231 6.63 -19.60 12.95
N ASP A 232 7.34 -18.61 13.50
CA ASP A 232 6.76 -17.31 13.91
C ASP A 232 6.50 -16.36 12.74
N CYS A 233 7.37 -16.31 11.72
CA CYS A 233 7.09 -15.54 10.49
C CYS A 233 5.91 -16.17 9.73
N ASN A 234 5.86 -17.51 9.68
CA ASN A 234 4.76 -18.25 9.09
C ASN A 234 3.48 -18.14 9.93
N LEU A 235 3.58 -18.01 11.26
CA LEU A 235 2.45 -17.80 12.16
C LEU A 235 1.91 -16.38 12.02
N CYS A 236 2.76 -15.35 11.96
CA CYS A 236 2.32 -13.96 11.72
C CYS A 236 1.68 -13.83 10.34
N HIS A 237 2.32 -14.37 9.30
CA HIS A 237 1.76 -14.40 7.95
C HIS A 237 0.44 -15.18 7.92
N ARG A 238 0.36 -16.34 8.58
CA ARG A 238 -0.89 -17.10 8.68
C ARG A 238 -1.94 -16.37 9.52
N GLN A 239 -1.64 -15.80 10.67
CA GLN A 239 -2.61 -15.11 11.53
C GLN A 239 -3.20 -13.89 10.82
N ILE A 240 -2.36 -13.07 10.19
CA ILE A 240 -2.82 -11.92 9.39
C ILE A 240 -3.67 -12.40 8.19
N CYS A 241 -3.19 -13.40 7.45
CA CYS A 241 -3.95 -13.97 6.33
C CYS A 241 -5.25 -14.67 6.77
N HIS A 242 -5.27 -15.31 7.95
CA HIS A 242 -6.36 -16.16 8.44
C HIS A 242 -7.41 -15.38 9.24
N GLU A 243 -7.04 -14.28 9.89
CA GLU A 243 -7.99 -13.27 10.39
C GLU A 243 -8.59 -12.46 9.24
N GLY A 244 -7.79 -12.07 8.24
CA GLY A 244 -8.30 -11.49 6.99
C GLY A 244 -9.30 -12.42 6.27
N TYR A 245 -9.02 -13.74 6.25
CA TYR A 245 -9.92 -14.74 5.67
C TYR A 245 -11.23 -14.94 6.45
N ARG A 246 -11.24 -14.69 7.77
CA ARG A 246 -12.45 -14.87 8.59
C ARG A 246 -13.43 -13.70 8.45
N GLN A 247 -12.97 -12.50 8.14
CA GLN A 247 -13.82 -11.31 8.14
C GLN A 247 -14.39 -10.93 6.77
N HIS A 248 -13.71 -11.16 5.64
CA HIS A 248 -14.30 -10.89 4.32
C HIS A 248 -13.73 -11.76 3.19
N ARG A 249 -14.57 -12.05 2.17
CA ARG A 249 -14.19 -12.71 0.90
C ARG A 249 -13.27 -11.85 0.00
N GLN A 250 -12.33 -11.10 0.57
CA GLN A 250 -11.33 -10.33 -0.18
C GLN A 250 -9.94 -10.76 0.27
N ARG A 251 -9.14 -11.16 -0.73
CA ARG A 251 -7.81 -11.74 -0.58
C ARG A 251 -6.84 -10.61 -0.26
N LEU A 252 -6.38 -10.50 0.99
CA LEU A 252 -5.23 -9.64 1.33
C LEU A 252 -4.02 -10.11 0.52
N GLU A 253 -3.47 -9.23 -0.31
CA GLU A 253 -2.19 -9.48 -0.98
C GLU A 253 -1.05 -8.98 -0.09
N VAL A 254 -0.26 -9.93 0.44
CA VAL A 254 0.96 -9.63 1.19
C VAL A 254 2.11 -9.47 0.19
N GLY A 255 2.53 -8.22 -0.04
CA GLY A 255 3.63 -7.89 -0.95
C GLY A 255 5.01 -8.16 -0.33
N ILE A 256 5.99 -8.50 -1.16
CA ILE A 256 7.40 -8.56 -0.75
C ILE A 256 7.95 -7.13 -0.73
N PHE A 257 8.40 -6.70 0.45
CA PHE A 257 9.00 -5.38 0.68
C PHE A 257 10.52 -5.43 0.53
N ARG A 258 11.10 -4.39 -0.11
CA ARG A 258 12.54 -4.17 -0.16
C ARG A 258 12.83 -2.68 0.04
N ARG A 259 13.43 -2.30 1.17
CA ARG A 259 14.00 -0.95 1.34
C ARG A 259 15.31 -0.89 0.55
N MET A 260 15.46 0.10 -0.34
CA MET A 260 16.80 0.45 -0.83
C MET A 260 17.43 1.33 0.26
N CYS A 261 18.43 0.78 0.95
CA CYS A 261 19.34 1.55 1.79
C CYS A 261 20.30 2.35 0.91
#